data_AF-A0A8D3Y2H2-F1
#
_entry.id   AF-A0A8D3Y2H2-F1
#
_cell.length_a   1.000
_cell.length_b   1.000
_cell.length_c   1.000
_cell.angle_alpha   90.00
_cell.angle_beta   90.00
_cell.angle_gamma   90.00
#
_symmetry.space_group_name_H-M   'P 1'
#
loop_
_entity.id
_entity.type
_entity.pdbx_description
1 polymer ?
#
loop_
_entity_poly.entity_id
_entity_poly.type
_entity_poly.pdbx_seq_one_letter_code
_entity_poly.pdbx_strand_id
1 'polypeptide(L)'
;MNEKKAVVLLSGGLDSATVVAIARSQGFACYTMSFDYGQRHRAELQAAERVARQLGVAEHKVVGINLNGIGGSALTDTSIDVPEQPGEGVPVTYVPARNTVFLALALGWAEVLQAHDLFIGVNAVDYSGYPDCRPEFIEAFERMANLATKAGVEGNGFRIQAPLQHMSKAEIIRRGTELGVDYATTVSCYQADDDGRACGVCDSCRLRAAGFAQAGLADATRYR
;
A
#
# COMPACT_ATOMS: atom_id res chain seq x y z
N MET A 1 25.88 -16.07 -2.95
CA MET A 1 24.48 -16.30 -3.38
C MET A 1 23.89 -14.94 -3.64
N ASN A 2 23.28 -14.71 -4.81
CA ASN A 2 22.58 -13.43 -5.07
C ASN A 2 21.41 -13.33 -4.10
N GLU A 3 21.34 -12.21 -3.39
CA GLU A 3 20.24 -11.88 -2.49
C GLU A 3 18.94 -11.72 -3.29
N LYS A 4 17.84 -12.33 -2.82
CA LYS A 4 16.52 -12.15 -3.45
C LYS A 4 16.05 -10.72 -3.21
N LYS A 5 15.85 -9.95 -4.26
CA LYS A 5 15.35 -8.57 -4.17
C LYS A 5 13.87 -8.51 -4.49
N ALA A 6 13.14 -7.67 -3.77
CA ALA A 6 11.75 -7.36 -4.07
C ALA A 6 11.54 -5.84 -4.03
N VAL A 7 10.73 -5.34 -4.96
CA VAL A 7 10.18 -3.98 -4.85
C VAL A 7 8.83 -4.06 -4.14
N VAL A 8 8.61 -3.28 -3.10
CA VAL A 8 7.38 -3.30 -2.30
C VAL A 8 6.75 -1.90 -2.28
N LEU A 9 5.48 -1.81 -2.67
CA LEU A 9 4.74 -0.55 -2.53
C LEU A 9 4.42 -0.30 -1.06
N LEU A 10 4.96 0.80 -0.50
CA LEU A 10 4.83 1.17 0.90
C LEU A 10 4.11 2.51 1.01
N SER A 11 2.92 2.56 1.62
CA SER A 11 2.18 3.81 1.84
C SER A 11 2.35 4.38 3.25
N GLY A 12 2.96 3.61 4.17
CA GLY A 12 3.00 3.95 5.61
C GLY A 12 1.76 3.52 6.39
N GLY A 13 0.76 2.96 5.70
CA GLY A 13 -0.41 2.35 6.31
C GLY A 13 -0.19 0.90 6.75
N LEU A 14 -1.13 0.43 7.57
CA LEU A 14 -1.18 -0.91 8.17
C LEU A 14 -0.84 -2.03 7.19
N ASP A 15 -1.60 -2.11 6.09
CA ASP A 15 -1.52 -3.19 5.12
C ASP A 15 -0.13 -3.24 4.46
N SER A 16 0.35 -2.10 3.98
CA SER A 16 1.64 -2.00 3.32
C SER A 16 2.83 -2.33 4.25
N ALA A 17 2.75 -1.97 5.54
CA ALA A 17 3.74 -2.37 6.54
C ALA A 17 3.75 -3.90 6.74
N THR A 18 2.57 -4.53 6.81
CA THR A 18 2.45 -5.99 6.87
C THR A 18 3.05 -6.65 5.63
N VAL A 19 2.85 -6.10 4.43
CA VAL A 19 3.45 -6.64 3.19
C VAL A 19 4.98 -6.62 3.24
N VAL A 20 5.59 -5.52 3.70
CA VAL A 20 7.05 -5.46 3.86
C VAL A 20 7.52 -6.55 4.82
N ALA A 21 6.84 -6.74 5.95
CA ALA A 21 7.18 -7.78 6.91
C ALA A 21 7.04 -9.19 6.32
N ILE A 22 5.98 -9.45 5.53
CA ILE A 22 5.77 -10.72 4.83
C ILE A 22 6.91 -10.96 3.83
N ALA A 23 7.24 -10.00 2.97
CA ALA A 23 8.33 -10.14 2.00
C ALA A 23 9.67 -10.43 2.71
N ARG A 24 9.98 -9.71 3.79
CA ARG A 24 11.18 -9.99 4.59
C ARG A 24 11.17 -11.40 5.20
N SER A 25 10.03 -11.86 5.71
CA SER A 25 9.92 -13.22 6.25
C SER A 25 10.14 -14.33 5.22
N GLN A 26 9.97 -14.01 3.93
CA GLN A 26 10.26 -14.90 2.80
C GLN A 26 11.73 -14.81 2.32
N GLY A 27 12.57 -14.02 2.98
CA GLY A 27 13.99 -13.88 2.69
C GLY A 27 14.33 -12.84 1.61
N PHE A 28 13.42 -11.89 1.34
CA PHE A 28 13.69 -10.79 0.40
C PHE A 28 14.41 -9.62 1.06
N ALA A 29 15.44 -9.09 0.39
CA ALA A 29 15.87 -7.71 0.54
C ALA A 29 14.83 -6.79 -0.10
N CYS A 30 14.11 -6.07 0.75
CA CYS A 30 13.01 -5.23 0.33
C CYS A 30 13.51 -3.83 -0.06
N TYR A 31 13.16 -3.40 -1.27
CA TYR A 31 13.31 -2.05 -1.78
C TYR A 31 11.90 -1.45 -1.81
N THR A 32 11.65 -0.38 -1.07
CA THR A 32 10.30 0.15 -0.89
C THR A 32 10.07 1.42 -1.67
N MET A 33 8.88 1.57 -2.24
CA MET A 33 8.49 2.77 -2.98
C MET A 33 7.19 3.36 -2.41
N SER A 34 7.25 4.64 -2.05
CA SER A 34 6.10 5.49 -1.72
C SER A 34 5.87 6.52 -2.83
N PHE A 35 4.64 7.04 -2.89
CA PHE A 35 4.26 8.03 -3.88
C PHE A 35 3.80 9.30 -3.18
N ASP A 36 4.42 10.42 -3.53
CA ASP A 36 3.92 11.74 -3.24
C ASP A 36 3.12 12.21 -4.44
N TYR A 37 1.81 12.01 -4.40
CA TYR A 37 0.91 12.25 -5.51
C TYR A 37 0.03 13.49 -5.36
N GLY A 38 0.36 14.37 -4.40
CA GLY A 38 -0.47 15.53 -4.05
C GLY A 38 -1.57 15.22 -3.03
N GLN A 39 -1.43 14.13 -2.27
CA GLN A 39 -2.36 13.79 -1.20
C GLN A 39 -2.47 14.91 -0.14
N ARG A 40 -3.66 15.05 0.46
CA ARG A 40 -4.00 16.13 1.40
C ARG A 40 -3.01 16.31 2.56
N HIS A 41 -2.46 15.23 3.09
CA HIS A 41 -1.50 15.27 4.20
C HIS A 41 -0.30 14.37 3.90
N ARG A 42 0.91 14.82 4.30
CA ARG A 42 2.17 14.08 4.12
C ARG A 42 2.52 13.17 5.30
N ALA A 43 1.64 13.07 6.31
CA ALA A 43 1.84 12.23 7.49
C ALA A 43 2.05 10.74 7.13
N GLU A 44 1.40 10.26 6.06
CA GLU A 44 1.59 8.90 5.54
C GLU A 44 3.00 8.65 4.99
N LEU A 45 3.62 9.65 4.33
CA LEU A 45 4.99 9.54 3.83
C LEU A 45 6.00 9.47 4.98
N GLN A 46 5.80 10.28 6.01
CA GLN A 46 6.61 10.18 7.23
C GLN A 46 6.42 8.83 7.93
N ALA A 47 5.21 8.27 7.93
CA ALA A 47 4.95 6.93 8.43
C ALA A 47 5.66 5.86 7.60
N ALA A 48 5.65 5.98 6.27
CA ALA A 48 6.36 5.09 5.36
C ALA A 48 7.86 5.06 5.65
N GLU A 49 8.49 6.22 5.85
CA GLU A 49 9.90 6.30 6.23
C GLU A 49 10.21 5.62 7.57
N ARG A 50 9.33 5.79 8.58
CA ARG A 50 9.48 5.13 9.88
C ARG A 50 9.37 3.61 9.75
N VAL A 51 8.35 3.13 9.03
CA VAL A 51 8.13 1.69 8.79
C VAL A 51 9.30 1.09 8.02
N ALA A 52 9.79 1.76 6.97
CA ALA A 52 10.94 1.35 6.20
C ALA A 52 12.19 1.17 7.08
N ARG A 53 12.47 2.15 7.95
CA ARG A 53 13.59 2.08 8.89
C ARG A 53 13.41 0.97 9.91
N GLN A 54 12.22 0.87 10.52
CA GLN A 54 11.93 -0.14 11.53
C GLN A 54 12.10 -1.56 10.98
N LEU A 55 11.60 -1.80 9.77
CA LEU A 55 11.67 -3.10 9.12
C LEU A 55 12.99 -3.34 8.39
N GLY A 56 13.97 -2.44 8.46
CA GLY A 56 15.30 -2.65 7.88
C GLY A 56 15.27 -2.91 6.37
N VAL A 57 14.51 -2.10 5.62
CA VAL A 57 14.48 -2.18 4.15
C VAL A 57 15.83 -1.75 3.57
N ALA A 58 16.22 -2.30 2.42
CA ALA A 58 17.49 -2.02 1.77
C ALA A 58 17.54 -0.58 1.22
N GLU A 59 16.44 -0.12 0.64
CA GLU A 59 16.28 1.24 0.16
C GLU A 59 14.81 1.67 0.27
N HIS A 60 14.57 2.94 0.59
CA HIS A 60 13.25 3.54 0.57
C HIS A 60 13.24 4.74 -0.37
N LYS A 61 12.35 4.72 -1.37
CA LYS A 61 12.23 5.76 -2.38
C LYS A 61 10.86 6.42 -2.30
N VAL A 62 10.83 7.75 -2.34
CA VAL A 62 9.61 8.52 -2.55
C VAL A 62 9.62 9.06 -3.98
N VAL A 63 8.58 8.77 -4.75
CA VAL A 63 8.42 9.22 -6.13
C VAL A 63 7.30 10.27 -6.19
N GLY A 64 7.63 11.47 -6.66
CA GLY A 64 6.65 12.53 -6.90
C GLY A 64 5.88 12.29 -8.21
N ILE A 65 4.56 12.38 -8.16
CA ILE A 65 3.66 12.26 -9.33
C ILE A 65 2.57 13.32 -9.23
N ASN A 66 2.31 14.11 -10.27
CA ASN A 66 1.19 15.02 -10.21
C ASN A 66 -0.12 14.33 -10.64
N LEU A 67 -0.85 13.73 -9.69
CA LEU A 67 -2.20 13.18 -9.97
C LEU A 67 -3.31 14.25 -9.87
N ASN A 68 -3.02 15.42 -9.28
CA ASN A 68 -3.97 16.54 -9.22
C ASN A 68 -4.32 17.05 -10.62
N GLY A 69 -3.40 16.95 -11.58
CA GLY A 69 -3.66 17.29 -12.98
C GLY A 69 -4.68 16.39 -13.67
N ILE A 70 -4.94 15.18 -13.14
CA ILE A 70 -5.99 14.28 -13.63
C ILE A 70 -7.33 14.58 -12.93
N GLY A 71 -7.30 14.80 -11.61
CA GLY A 71 -8.47 15.13 -10.80
C GLY A 71 -9.45 13.96 -10.58
N GLY A 72 -10.65 14.28 -10.10
CA GLY A 72 -11.77 13.32 -9.98
C GLY A 72 -11.81 12.48 -8.70
N SER A 73 -11.08 12.87 -7.65
CA SER A 73 -11.07 12.17 -6.36
C SER A 73 -10.99 13.12 -5.17
N ALA A 74 -11.68 12.79 -4.07
CA ALA A 74 -11.58 13.52 -2.80
C ALA A 74 -10.17 13.49 -2.19
N LEU A 75 -9.30 12.55 -2.60
CA LEU A 75 -7.93 12.46 -2.10
C LEU A 75 -6.95 13.38 -2.83
N THR A 76 -7.30 13.86 -4.03
CA THR A 76 -6.45 14.76 -4.86
C THR A 76 -7.10 16.12 -5.11
N ASP A 77 -8.41 16.25 -4.90
CA ASP A 77 -9.17 17.49 -5.02
C ASP A 77 -9.64 17.97 -3.64
N THR A 78 -9.23 19.17 -3.24
CA THR A 78 -9.58 19.77 -1.95
C THR A 78 -11.00 20.33 -1.89
N SER A 79 -11.66 20.47 -3.05
CA SER A 79 -13.04 20.95 -3.15
C SER A 79 -14.09 19.85 -2.91
N ILE A 80 -13.68 18.59 -2.88
CA ILE A 80 -14.56 17.43 -2.70
C ILE A 80 -14.38 16.89 -1.27
N ASP A 81 -15.40 16.96 -0.42
CA ASP A 81 -15.27 16.44 0.94
C ASP A 81 -15.04 14.93 0.99
N VAL A 82 -14.22 14.48 1.94
CA VAL A 82 -14.02 13.04 2.20
C VAL A 82 -15.25 12.54 2.96
N PRO A 83 -15.98 11.52 2.45
CA PRO A 83 -17.19 11.03 3.09
C PRO A 83 -16.94 10.51 4.52
N GLU A 84 -17.86 10.85 5.42
CA GLU A 84 -17.85 10.32 6.79
C GLU A 84 -18.76 9.09 6.96
N GLN A 85 -19.60 8.78 5.98
CA GLN A 85 -20.52 7.64 5.99
C GLN A 85 -20.25 6.70 4.80
N PRO A 86 -20.42 5.38 4.96
CA PRO A 86 -20.32 4.44 3.84
C PRO A 86 -21.36 4.75 2.76
N GLY A 87 -20.99 4.57 1.49
CA GLY A 87 -21.87 4.74 0.33
C GLY A 87 -21.88 3.52 -0.58
N GLU A 88 -22.77 3.53 -1.58
CA GLU A 88 -22.82 2.49 -2.62
C GLU A 88 -21.96 2.87 -3.84
N GLY A 89 -21.39 1.86 -4.50
CA GLY A 89 -20.57 2.03 -5.71
C GLY A 89 -19.08 2.29 -5.43
N VAL A 90 -18.37 2.81 -6.43
CA VAL A 90 -16.95 3.19 -6.30
C VAL A 90 -16.89 4.51 -5.51
N PRO A 91 -16.22 4.57 -4.35
CA PRO A 91 -16.28 5.75 -3.50
C PRO A 91 -15.48 6.88 -4.11
N VAL A 92 -15.84 8.13 -3.81
CA VAL A 92 -15.14 9.34 -4.31
C VAL A 92 -13.69 9.45 -3.81
N THR A 93 -13.29 8.62 -2.84
CA THR A 93 -11.91 8.44 -2.40
C THR A 93 -11.08 7.55 -3.34
N TYR A 94 -11.70 6.95 -4.35
CA TYR A 94 -11.02 6.30 -5.46
C TYR A 94 -10.25 7.33 -6.27
N VAL A 95 -8.95 7.11 -6.45
CA VAL A 95 -8.15 7.89 -7.40
C VAL A 95 -8.06 7.07 -8.69
N PRO A 96 -8.58 7.58 -9.84
CA PRO A 96 -8.66 6.82 -11.08
C PRO A 96 -7.34 6.12 -11.48
N ALA A 97 -7.39 4.79 -11.59
CA ALA A 97 -6.29 3.92 -12.04
C ALA A 97 -4.97 4.10 -11.26
N ARG A 98 -5.04 4.54 -10.01
CA ARG A 98 -3.85 4.87 -9.21
C ARG A 98 -2.92 3.67 -9.04
N ASN A 99 -3.46 2.47 -8.72
CA ASN A 99 -2.59 1.31 -8.52
C ASN A 99 -1.91 0.86 -9.82
N THR A 100 -2.56 1.07 -10.98
CA THR A 100 -1.94 0.84 -12.29
C THR A 100 -0.72 1.73 -12.50
N VAL A 101 -0.85 3.03 -12.23
CA VAL A 101 0.27 3.99 -12.36
C VAL A 101 1.39 3.65 -11.38
N PHE A 102 1.04 3.32 -10.14
CA PHE A 102 2.01 2.98 -9.10
C PHE A 102 2.79 1.71 -9.44
N LEU A 103 2.11 0.65 -9.87
CA LEU A 103 2.76 -0.58 -10.30
C LEU A 103 3.64 -0.36 -11.54
N ALA A 104 3.24 0.51 -12.48
CA ALA A 104 4.05 0.82 -13.67
C ALA A 104 5.39 1.50 -13.29
N LEU A 105 5.36 2.42 -12.33
CA LEU A 105 6.59 3.08 -11.83
C LEU A 105 7.46 2.12 -11.01
N ALA A 106 6.84 1.28 -10.17
CA ALA A 106 7.55 0.25 -9.44
C ALA A 106 8.20 -0.79 -10.36
N LEU A 107 7.53 -1.15 -11.47
CA LEU A 107 8.06 -2.05 -12.50
C LEU A 107 9.33 -1.49 -13.14
N GLY A 108 9.31 -0.21 -13.53
CA GLY A 108 10.51 0.44 -14.07
C GLY A 108 11.69 0.40 -13.10
N TRP A 109 11.44 0.60 -11.80
CA TRP A 109 12.51 0.51 -10.80
C TRP A 109 12.95 -0.93 -10.51
N ALA A 110 12.01 -1.88 -10.50
CA ALA A 110 12.29 -3.30 -10.33
C ALA A 110 13.21 -3.82 -11.45
N GLU A 111 13.00 -3.38 -12.69
CA GLU A 111 13.87 -3.72 -13.82
C GLU A 111 15.30 -3.18 -13.66
N VAL A 112 15.45 -1.94 -13.18
CA VAL A 112 16.78 -1.37 -12.85
C VAL A 112 17.48 -2.17 -11.75
N LEU A 113 16.74 -2.61 -10.74
CA LEU A 113 17.29 -3.37 -9.60
C LEU A 113 17.52 -4.85 -9.89
N GLN A 114 16.99 -5.36 -11.02
CA GLN A 114 16.85 -6.79 -11.32
C GLN A 114 16.08 -7.52 -10.20
N ALA A 115 15.03 -6.88 -9.68
CA ALA A 115 14.12 -7.44 -8.68
C ALA A 115 12.91 -8.03 -9.39
N HIS A 116 12.77 -9.35 -9.38
CA HIS A 116 11.73 -10.05 -10.15
C HIS A 116 10.40 -10.18 -9.40
N ASP A 117 10.35 -9.80 -8.12
CA ASP A 117 9.13 -9.82 -7.32
C ASP A 117 8.71 -8.39 -6.94
N LEU A 118 7.48 -8.03 -7.31
CA LEU A 118 6.85 -6.77 -6.92
C LEU A 118 5.71 -7.05 -5.97
N PHE A 119 5.70 -6.42 -4.79
CA PHE A 119 4.66 -6.61 -3.79
C PHE A 119 3.73 -5.40 -3.70
N ILE A 120 2.43 -5.68 -3.58
CA ILE A 120 1.38 -4.67 -3.36
C ILE A 120 0.39 -5.14 -2.29
N GLY A 121 0.01 -4.22 -1.40
CA GLY A 121 -0.89 -4.48 -0.27
C GLY A 121 -2.38 -4.36 -0.59
N VAL A 122 -2.83 -4.78 -1.77
CA VAL A 122 -4.28 -4.78 -2.08
C VAL A 122 -5.00 -5.95 -1.40
N ASN A 123 -6.28 -5.75 -1.12
CA ASN A 123 -7.17 -6.68 -0.43
C ASN A 123 -8.55 -6.65 -1.09
N ALA A 124 -9.16 -7.82 -1.35
CA ALA A 124 -10.50 -7.95 -1.93
C ALA A 124 -11.59 -8.44 -0.95
N VAL A 125 -11.25 -8.74 0.30
CA VAL A 125 -12.22 -9.12 1.35
C VAL A 125 -12.87 -7.89 1.95
N ASP A 126 -12.04 -6.90 2.35
CA ASP A 126 -12.50 -5.61 2.89
C ASP A 126 -12.70 -4.58 1.75
N TYR A 127 -13.21 -5.06 0.61
CA TYR A 127 -13.22 -4.35 -0.66
C TYR A 127 -14.08 -3.08 -0.62
N SER A 128 -13.43 -1.93 -0.74
CA SER A 128 -14.04 -0.63 -0.86
C SER A 128 -14.59 -0.31 -2.25
N GLY A 129 -14.71 -1.28 -3.16
CA GLY A 129 -15.22 -1.03 -4.52
C GLY A 129 -14.16 -0.85 -5.62
N TYR A 130 -12.85 -0.84 -5.30
CA TYR A 130 -11.79 -0.43 -6.22
C TYR A 130 -11.39 -1.48 -7.28
N PRO A 131 -11.64 -1.24 -8.58
CA PRO A 131 -11.43 -2.25 -9.62
C PRO A 131 -9.96 -2.68 -9.77
N ASP A 132 -9.02 -1.81 -9.39
CA ASP A 132 -7.56 -2.00 -9.40
C ASP A 132 -7.00 -2.63 -8.11
N CYS A 133 -7.86 -3.32 -7.34
CA CYS A 133 -7.49 -4.14 -6.18
C CYS A 133 -7.85 -5.63 -6.35
N ARG A 134 -8.41 -6.02 -7.51
CA ARG A 134 -8.94 -7.37 -7.74
C ARG A 134 -7.88 -8.36 -8.24
N PRO A 135 -8.02 -9.67 -7.99
CA PRO A 135 -7.08 -10.68 -8.50
C PRO A 135 -6.89 -10.60 -10.02
N GLU A 136 -7.96 -10.39 -10.79
CA GLU A 136 -7.91 -10.31 -12.25
C GLU A 136 -7.10 -9.11 -12.74
N PHE A 137 -7.10 -8.00 -11.97
CA PHE A 137 -6.24 -6.86 -12.24
C PHE A 137 -4.78 -7.21 -12.01
N ILE A 138 -4.45 -7.87 -10.90
CA ILE A 138 -3.09 -8.29 -10.58
C ILE A 138 -2.53 -9.23 -11.66
N GLU A 139 -3.31 -10.25 -12.05
CA GLU A 139 -2.93 -11.16 -13.13
C GLU A 139 -2.75 -10.45 -14.48
N ALA A 140 -3.67 -9.53 -14.82
CA ALA A 140 -3.56 -8.76 -16.05
C ALA A 140 -2.33 -7.85 -16.06
N PHE A 141 -2.02 -7.21 -14.93
CA PHE A 141 -0.84 -6.38 -14.79
C PHE A 141 0.44 -7.21 -14.91
N GLU A 142 0.51 -8.40 -14.29
CA GLU A 142 1.68 -9.29 -14.41
C GLU A 142 1.93 -9.71 -15.87
N ARG A 143 0.86 -10.09 -16.59
CA ARG A 143 0.97 -10.41 -18.03
C ARG A 143 1.51 -9.23 -18.81
N MET A 144 0.97 -8.03 -18.57
CA MET A 144 1.42 -6.80 -19.23
C MET A 144 2.89 -6.50 -18.91
N ALA A 145 3.28 -6.60 -17.64
CA ALA A 145 4.65 -6.35 -17.20
C ALA A 145 5.66 -7.25 -17.93
N ASN A 146 5.30 -8.52 -18.13
CA ASN A 146 6.13 -9.50 -18.84
C ASN A 146 6.14 -9.32 -20.36
N LEU A 147 5.15 -8.63 -20.94
CA LEU A 147 5.15 -8.24 -22.35
C LEU A 147 5.92 -6.95 -22.62
N ALA A 148 5.95 -6.04 -21.65
CA ALA A 148 6.40 -4.66 -21.83
C ALA A 148 7.83 -4.37 -21.37
N THR A 149 8.53 -5.36 -20.80
CA THR A 149 9.88 -5.19 -20.21
C THR A 149 10.91 -6.05 -20.93
N LYS A 150 12.18 -5.60 -20.90
CA LYS A 150 13.31 -6.37 -21.42
C LYS A 150 13.45 -7.67 -20.64
N ALA A 151 13.37 -7.60 -19.31
CA ALA A 151 13.46 -8.78 -18.46
C ALA A 151 12.39 -9.83 -18.80
N GLY A 152 11.15 -9.38 -19.06
CA GLY A 152 10.05 -10.24 -19.50
C GLY A 152 10.33 -10.96 -20.82
N VAL A 153 10.69 -10.23 -21.88
CA VAL A 153 10.93 -10.82 -23.21
C VAL A 153 12.18 -11.70 -23.28
N GLU A 154 13.15 -11.50 -22.38
CA GLU A 154 14.36 -12.35 -22.26
C GLU A 154 14.17 -13.56 -21.32
N GLY A 155 12.96 -13.80 -20.81
CA GLY A 155 12.62 -14.97 -19.99
C GLY A 155 12.91 -14.83 -18.49
N ASN A 156 13.29 -13.64 -18.03
CA ASN A 156 13.51 -13.30 -16.62
C ASN A 156 12.37 -12.42 -16.11
N GLY A 157 11.14 -12.88 -16.29
CA GLY A 157 9.94 -12.12 -16.02
C GLY A 157 9.72 -11.73 -14.56
N PHE A 158 8.75 -10.86 -14.35
CA PHE A 158 8.31 -10.35 -13.07
C PHE A 158 7.10 -11.12 -12.55
N ARG A 159 6.98 -11.15 -11.22
CA ARG A 159 5.82 -11.65 -10.47
C ARG A 159 5.22 -10.54 -9.63
N ILE A 160 3.90 -10.40 -9.67
CA ILE A 160 3.17 -9.44 -8.84
C ILE A 160 2.56 -10.19 -7.64
N GLN A 161 3.06 -9.89 -6.46
CA GLN A 161 2.72 -10.52 -5.20
C GLN A 161 1.69 -9.65 -4.45
N ALA A 162 0.46 -10.15 -4.31
CA ALA A 162 -0.60 -9.52 -3.52
C ALA A 162 -0.96 -10.39 -2.30
N PRO A 163 -0.08 -10.48 -1.28
CA PRO A 163 -0.23 -11.47 -0.20
C PRO A 163 -1.46 -11.26 0.69
N LEU A 164 -2.06 -10.07 0.66
CA LEU A 164 -3.22 -9.71 1.49
C LEU A 164 -4.56 -9.88 0.77
N GLN A 165 -4.55 -10.35 -0.49
CA GLN A 165 -5.70 -10.38 -1.40
C GLN A 165 -6.95 -11.02 -0.78
N HIS A 166 -6.76 -12.06 0.02
CA HIS A 166 -7.80 -12.89 0.61
C HIS A 166 -7.81 -12.88 2.15
N MET A 167 -7.13 -11.92 2.77
CA MET A 167 -7.07 -11.80 4.23
C MET A 167 -8.07 -10.76 4.72
N SER A 168 -8.79 -11.03 5.80
CA SER A 168 -9.51 -10.02 6.58
C SER A 168 -8.55 -9.05 7.26
N LYS A 169 -9.01 -7.85 7.63
CA LYS A 169 -8.19 -6.90 8.40
C LYS A 169 -7.61 -7.51 9.69
N ALA A 170 -8.39 -8.33 10.38
CA ALA A 170 -7.95 -9.02 11.59
C ALA A 170 -6.78 -9.98 11.32
N GLU A 171 -6.85 -10.75 10.23
CA GLU A 171 -5.76 -11.64 9.82
C GLU A 171 -4.51 -10.87 9.41
N ILE A 172 -4.66 -9.74 8.71
CA ILE A 172 -3.53 -8.86 8.35
C ILE A 172 -2.84 -8.36 9.62
N ILE A 173 -3.61 -7.89 10.61
CA ILE A 173 -3.09 -7.38 11.88
C ILE A 173 -2.37 -8.47 12.67
N ARG A 174 -2.97 -9.66 12.80
CA ARG A 174 -2.32 -10.79 13.48
C ARG A 174 -1.02 -11.15 12.78
N ARG A 175 -1.05 -11.27 11.45
CA ARG A 175 0.12 -11.64 10.66
C ARG A 175 1.27 -10.63 10.77
N GLY A 176 0.99 -9.33 10.69
CA GLY A 176 2.04 -8.33 10.86
C GLY A 176 2.55 -8.28 12.29
N THR A 177 1.69 -8.46 13.30
CA THR A 177 2.12 -8.55 14.71
C THR A 177 3.06 -9.72 14.94
N GLU A 178 2.72 -10.92 14.43
CA GLU A 178 3.58 -12.11 14.46
C GLU A 178 4.95 -11.87 13.82
N LEU A 179 4.99 -11.04 12.77
CA LEU A 179 6.20 -10.68 12.04
C LEU A 179 6.92 -9.44 12.60
N GLY A 180 6.47 -8.91 13.75
CA GLY A 180 7.11 -7.82 14.45
C GLY A 180 6.85 -6.41 13.89
N VAL A 181 5.75 -6.21 13.17
CA VAL A 181 5.29 -4.87 12.76
C VAL A 181 4.82 -4.10 13.99
N ASP A 182 5.37 -2.91 14.19
CA ASP A 182 4.86 -1.96 15.20
C ASP A 182 3.82 -1.06 14.54
N TYR A 183 2.55 -1.39 14.75
CA TYR A 183 1.45 -0.63 14.18
C TYR A 183 1.27 0.77 14.76
N ALA A 184 1.92 1.12 15.88
CA ALA A 184 1.94 2.48 16.42
C ALA A 184 2.66 3.47 15.48
N THR A 185 3.56 2.97 14.63
CA THR A 185 4.33 3.80 13.68
C THR A 185 3.56 4.10 12.38
N THR A 186 2.51 3.33 12.12
CA THR A 186 1.71 3.36 10.87
C THR A 186 0.60 4.41 10.91
N VAL A 187 0.23 4.95 9.76
CA VAL A 187 -0.89 5.90 9.61
C VAL A 187 -1.82 5.38 8.51
N SER A 188 -3.07 5.09 8.88
CA SER A 188 -4.10 4.64 7.93
C SER A 188 -5.14 5.73 7.58
N CYS A 189 -5.33 6.72 8.46
CA CYS A 189 -6.42 7.69 8.36
C CYS A 189 -6.30 8.59 7.11
N TYR A 190 -7.40 8.75 6.36
CA TYR A 190 -7.46 9.64 5.18
C TYR A 190 -7.35 11.13 5.52
N GLN A 191 -7.57 11.47 6.79
CA GLN A 191 -7.59 12.83 7.32
C GLN A 191 -6.73 12.91 8.58
N ALA A 192 -5.56 12.26 8.58
CA ALA A 192 -4.60 12.37 9.68
C ALA A 192 -4.08 13.81 9.80
N ASP A 193 -3.74 14.28 11.00
CA ASP A 193 -3.09 15.60 11.13
C ASP A 193 -1.60 15.48 10.82
N ASP A 194 -0.90 16.61 10.90
CA ASP A 194 0.55 16.67 10.64
C ASP A 194 1.36 15.82 11.64
N ASP A 195 0.80 15.52 12.82
CA ASP A 195 1.38 14.60 13.81
C ASP A 195 1.03 13.12 13.55
N GLY A 196 0.22 12.84 12.52
CA GLY A 196 -0.26 11.50 12.18
C GLY A 196 -1.43 10.99 13.04
N ARG A 197 -2.08 11.84 13.84
CA ARG A 197 -3.25 11.44 14.64
C ARG A 197 -4.48 11.28 13.75
N ALA A 198 -5.16 10.15 13.93
CA ALA A 198 -6.33 9.75 13.17
C ALA A 198 -7.60 10.51 13.58
N CYS A 199 -8.47 10.80 12.61
CA CYS A 199 -9.74 11.50 12.85
C CYS A 199 -10.80 10.65 13.57
N GLY A 200 -10.66 9.33 13.62
CA GLY A 200 -11.62 8.42 14.25
C GLY A 200 -12.92 8.17 13.48
N VAL A 201 -13.24 9.02 12.49
CA VAL A 201 -14.56 9.00 11.82
C VAL A 201 -14.53 8.55 10.36
N CYS A 202 -13.38 8.52 9.67
CA CYS A 202 -13.34 8.05 8.28
C CYS A 202 -13.38 6.52 8.16
N ASP A 203 -13.72 6.00 6.98
CA ASP A 203 -13.78 4.55 6.73
C ASP A 203 -12.51 3.81 7.10
N SER A 204 -11.34 4.39 6.77
CA SER A 204 -10.06 3.78 7.12
C SER A 204 -9.86 3.64 8.64
N CYS A 205 -10.33 4.62 9.43
CA CYS A 205 -10.30 4.54 10.90
C CYS A 205 -11.24 3.43 11.40
N ARG A 206 -12.47 3.38 10.88
CA ARG A 206 -13.45 2.35 11.24
C ARG A 206 -12.94 0.94 10.96
N LEU A 207 -12.44 0.71 9.75
CA LEU A 207 -11.91 -0.59 9.32
C LEU A 207 -10.71 -1.00 10.17
N ARG A 208 -9.80 -0.07 10.46
CA ARG A 208 -8.64 -0.33 11.32
C ARG A 208 -9.06 -0.69 12.74
N ALA A 209 -9.92 0.12 13.37
CA ALA A 209 -10.39 -0.12 14.73
C ALA A 209 -11.13 -1.46 14.84
N ALA A 210 -12.04 -1.75 13.89
CA ALA A 210 -12.74 -3.02 13.81
C ALA A 210 -11.77 -4.20 13.62
N GLY A 211 -10.75 -4.04 12.77
CA GLY A 211 -9.71 -5.03 12.55
C GLY A 211 -8.94 -5.37 13.83
N PHE A 212 -8.52 -4.38 14.61
CA PHE A 212 -7.82 -4.61 15.89
C PHE A 212 -8.73 -5.31 16.91
N ALA A 213 -9.98 -4.84 17.04
CA ALA A 213 -10.96 -5.46 17.92
C ALA A 213 -11.20 -6.94 17.57
N GLN A 214 -11.38 -7.26 16.29
CA GLN A 214 -11.55 -8.63 15.81
C GLN A 214 -10.26 -9.46 15.93
N ALA A 215 -9.09 -8.83 15.79
CA ALA A 215 -7.80 -9.50 15.99
C ALA A 215 -7.57 -9.91 17.45
N GLY A 216 -8.28 -9.29 18.40
CA GLY A 216 -8.06 -9.46 19.83
C GLY A 216 -6.81 -8.72 20.34
N LEU A 217 -6.41 -7.66 19.63
CA LEU A 217 -5.20 -6.88 19.91
C LEU A 217 -5.56 -5.43 20.20
N ALA A 218 -4.77 -4.79 21.06
CA ALA A 218 -4.97 -3.37 21.38
C ALA A 218 -4.68 -2.51 20.14
N ASP A 219 -5.61 -1.60 19.81
CA ASP A 219 -5.41 -0.62 18.76
C ASP A 219 -4.39 0.45 19.21
N ALA A 220 -3.22 0.46 18.58
CA ALA A 220 -2.15 1.42 18.86
C ALA A 220 -2.34 2.79 18.15
N THR A 221 -3.49 3.01 17.51
CA THR A 221 -3.78 4.27 16.80
C THR A 221 -3.87 5.45 17.76
N ARG A 222 -3.17 6.54 17.43
CA ARG A 222 -3.31 7.82 18.11
C ARG A 222 -4.45 8.59 17.46
N TYR A 223 -5.50 8.90 18.22
CA TYR A 223 -6.64 9.70 17.76
C TYR A 223 -6.49 11.17 18.17
N ARG A 224 -7.19 12.05 17.47
CA ARG A 224 -7.29 13.48 17.81
C ARG A 224 -8.23 13.73 18.98
#